data_AF-A0A6H1ZND7-F1
#
_entry.id   AF-A0A6H1ZND7-F1
#
_cell.length_a   1.000
_cell.length_b   1.000
_cell.length_c   1.000
_cell.angle_alpha   90.00
_cell.angle_beta   90.00
_cell.angle_gamma   90.00
#
_symmetry.space_group_name_H-M   'P 1'
#
loop_
_entity.id
_entity.type
_entity.pdbx_description
1 polymer ?
#
loop_
_entity_poly.entity_id
_entity_poly.type
_entity_poly.pdbx_seq_one_letter_code
_entity_poly.pdbx_strand_id
1 'polypeptide(L)'
;MADPDIIKRLEKFMPEVEPEEFEGKTLGGKIGNTFVRVFTKIINSTTGWFEERLINFAVGVLMTFEKGYAKIALKFVNNILEMKDIPPGVKEFLMEAKEPESEAGAAILSSIGSTAMSGIIGTALTSPLRAFSYAANYAAPNLVVLPEEAILAKKRGGKIPNGLDFLLQLYGYGKESRELKKLAVKAVLGLAEVRDLTLRGEILPTDVNKRIIELGFDNNTANELKILFKMIPTVDDAILAERRGEMFHNEAQEMAAAAGMTATYYDLRYAITKELLDLGSIRLLKFRKDLPDSEVLPMIEKLGYDEETAAKVIELFEIIPPTVDIIRFAVREAFTPEIIKKYQLHGDFPPEFGKWAKKQGLSDFWAKAYWASHWVLPPLSLAYEMFHRGIITKDDLTTLLRTQDVMPFWRDKIIEVAYTPYTRVDVRRMYKAGVLNRGQVFKSYKDIGYDDEKAENMTKFAISEGISADKELTKADVLDGYKKALLSEAETLGFLNDLGYDDDEAAFYISKEDYKRYTEQKKMLLDMYEKMYKKDILDENGIIEALSAADFKASEIDYHLITWDIEKKVATSTPALGDLKTMLKEKVISKEEWIKEMRGKKFSDMYISWYYKLITKKELKA
;
A
#
# COMPACT_ATOMS: atom_id res chain seq x y z
N MET A 1 -6.58 43.45 -35.16
CA MET A 1 -7.62 44.49 -35.02
C MET A 1 -7.09 45.73 -35.73
N ALA A 2 -7.84 46.29 -36.68
CA ALA A 2 -7.38 47.47 -37.43
C ALA A 2 -7.38 48.72 -36.56
N ASP A 3 -6.46 49.66 -36.86
CA ASP A 3 -6.27 50.94 -36.17
C ASP A 3 -7.56 51.80 -36.21
N PRO A 4 -8.11 52.21 -35.06
CA PRO A 4 -9.33 53.03 -34.97
C PRO A 4 -9.27 54.34 -35.77
N ASP A 5 -8.09 54.93 -35.98
CA ASP A 5 -7.93 56.17 -36.73
C ASP A 5 -7.97 55.96 -38.26
N ILE A 6 -7.74 54.74 -38.75
CA ILE A 6 -7.90 54.37 -40.16
C ILE A 6 -9.38 54.19 -40.50
N ILE A 7 -10.15 53.59 -39.58
CA ILE A 7 -11.62 53.44 -39.73
C ILE A 7 -12.28 54.82 -39.80
N LYS A 8 -11.86 55.75 -38.94
CA LYS A 8 -12.38 57.13 -38.89
C LYS A 8 -12.01 57.99 -40.10
N ARG A 9 -10.93 57.64 -40.82
CA ARG A 9 -10.52 58.32 -42.07
C ARG A 9 -11.21 57.76 -43.31
N LEU A 10 -11.64 56.49 -43.29
CA LEU A 10 -12.38 55.87 -44.39
C LEU A 10 -13.86 56.28 -44.45
N GLU A 11 -14.47 56.62 -43.31
CA GLU A 11 -15.84 57.17 -43.24
C GLU A 11 -16.00 58.55 -43.90
N LYS A 12 -14.90 59.23 -44.28
CA LYS A 12 -14.93 60.61 -44.81
C LYS A 12 -14.96 60.72 -46.35
N PHE A 13 -14.94 59.60 -47.10
CA PHE A 13 -14.78 59.63 -48.57
C PHE A 13 -15.83 58.88 -49.40
N MET A 14 -16.97 58.49 -48.83
CA MET A 14 -18.10 57.97 -49.61
C MET A 14 -19.41 58.58 -49.12
N PRO A 15 -20.11 59.40 -49.93
CA PRO A 15 -21.46 59.85 -49.55
C PRO A 15 -22.40 58.64 -49.61
N GLU A 16 -23.09 58.36 -48.51
CA GLU A 16 -24.20 57.39 -48.49
C GLU A 16 -25.30 57.87 -49.45
N VAL A 17 -25.83 56.96 -50.27
CA VAL A 17 -26.99 57.26 -51.12
C VAL A 17 -28.23 57.26 -50.23
N GLU A 18 -28.82 58.43 -49.99
CA GLU A 18 -30.15 58.53 -49.37
C GLU A 18 -31.24 58.27 -50.43
N PRO A 19 -32.07 57.22 -50.29
CA PRO A 19 -33.09 56.93 -51.27
C PRO A 19 -34.34 57.80 -51.08
N GLU A 20 -34.92 58.29 -52.17
CA GLU A 20 -36.28 58.84 -52.17
C GLU A 20 -37.31 57.70 -52.04
N GLU A 21 -38.11 57.75 -50.98
CA GLU A 21 -39.20 56.79 -50.75
C GLU A 21 -40.52 57.25 -51.40
N PHE A 22 -41.32 56.30 -51.87
CA PHE A 22 -42.68 56.59 -52.35
C PHE A 22 -43.60 56.93 -51.15
N GLU A 23 -44.63 57.77 -51.35
CA GLU A 23 -45.64 58.05 -50.30
C GLU A 23 -46.33 56.73 -49.88
N GLY A 24 -46.02 56.24 -48.67
CA GLY A 24 -46.38 54.91 -48.15
C GLY A 24 -47.85 54.65 -47.82
N LYS A 25 -48.77 55.20 -48.62
CA LYS A 25 -50.24 55.05 -48.45
C LYS A 25 -50.79 53.75 -49.05
N THR A 26 -50.06 53.07 -49.93
CA THR A 26 -50.46 51.78 -50.54
C THR A 26 -49.57 50.62 -50.09
N LEU A 27 -50.07 49.38 -50.16
CA LEU A 27 -49.27 48.19 -49.83
C LEU A 27 -48.09 48.00 -50.79
N GLY A 28 -48.26 48.39 -52.07
CA GLY A 28 -47.19 48.45 -53.07
C GLY A 28 -46.09 49.45 -52.71
N GLY A 29 -46.45 50.65 -52.23
CA GLY A 29 -45.47 51.63 -51.73
C GLY A 29 -44.68 51.13 -50.51
N LYS A 30 -45.32 50.39 -49.60
CA LYS A 30 -44.65 49.81 -48.42
C LYS A 30 -43.70 48.68 -48.77
N ILE A 31 -44.08 47.81 -49.72
CA ILE A 31 -43.23 46.73 -50.21
C ILE A 31 -42.08 47.29 -51.07
N GLY A 32 -42.38 48.26 -51.94
CA GLY A 32 -41.39 49.00 -52.72
C GLY A 32 -40.33 49.67 -51.84
N ASN A 33 -40.74 50.42 -50.80
CA ASN A 33 -39.81 51.05 -49.86
C ASN A 33 -39.01 50.00 -49.06
N THR A 34 -39.55 48.80 -48.83
CA THR A 34 -38.80 47.71 -48.18
C THR A 34 -37.70 47.16 -49.08
N PHE A 35 -37.97 46.97 -50.37
CA PHE A 35 -36.94 46.60 -51.35
C PHE A 35 -35.91 47.70 -51.53
N VAL A 36 -36.34 48.96 -51.65
CA VAL A 36 -35.44 50.12 -51.73
C VAL A 36 -34.48 50.13 -50.54
N ARG A 37 -34.96 49.99 -49.30
CA ARG A 37 -34.09 49.94 -48.11
C ARG A 37 -33.14 48.73 -48.09
N VAL A 38 -33.61 47.55 -48.50
CA VAL A 38 -32.77 46.35 -48.56
C VAL A 38 -31.67 46.51 -49.61
N PHE A 39 -31.99 47.04 -50.78
CA PHE A 39 -31.02 47.25 -51.85
C PHE A 39 -30.07 48.41 -51.54
N THR A 40 -30.52 49.52 -50.94
CA THR A 40 -29.62 50.59 -50.45
C THR A 40 -28.62 50.05 -49.44
N LYS A 41 -29.04 49.14 -48.55
CA LYS A 41 -28.15 48.52 -47.56
C LYS A 41 -27.13 47.56 -48.20
N ILE A 42 -27.48 46.93 -49.32
CA ILE A 42 -26.58 46.08 -50.11
C ILE A 42 -25.61 46.95 -50.94
N ILE A 43 -26.11 48.02 -51.55
CA ILE A 43 -25.35 49.01 -52.33
C ILE A 43 -24.27 49.66 -51.47
N ASN A 44 -24.60 50.12 -50.26
CA ASN A 44 -23.63 50.69 -49.32
C ASN A 44 -22.62 49.65 -48.77
N SER A 45 -22.77 48.36 -49.10
CA SER A 45 -21.92 47.27 -48.60
C SER A 45 -21.03 46.60 -49.66
N THR A 46 -21.09 47.02 -50.94
CA THR A 46 -20.34 46.36 -52.03
C THR A 46 -19.68 47.36 -52.99
N THR A 47 -18.59 46.96 -53.67
CA THR A 47 -17.77 47.84 -54.54
C THR A 47 -18.35 48.03 -55.94
N GLY A 48 -18.25 49.25 -56.49
CA GLY A 48 -19.00 49.74 -57.67
C GLY A 48 -18.83 49.00 -59.01
N TRP A 49 -17.93 48.02 -59.15
CA TRP A 49 -17.83 47.21 -60.37
C TRP A 49 -19.00 46.21 -60.53
N PHE A 50 -19.64 45.82 -59.42
CA PHE A 50 -20.73 44.86 -59.42
C PHE A 50 -22.10 45.52 -59.70
N GLU A 51 -22.27 46.81 -59.40
CA GLU A 51 -23.52 47.58 -59.56
C GLU A 51 -23.98 47.67 -61.01
N GLU A 52 -23.09 48.05 -61.93
CA GLU A 52 -23.46 48.40 -63.30
C GLU A 52 -23.93 47.18 -64.11
N ARG A 53 -23.36 45.99 -63.83
CA ARG A 53 -23.76 44.73 -64.49
C ARG A 53 -25.05 44.16 -63.94
N LEU A 54 -25.30 44.28 -62.64
CA LEU A 54 -26.52 43.75 -62.03
C LEU A 54 -27.75 44.59 -62.39
N ILE A 55 -27.60 45.91 -62.46
CA ILE A 55 -28.66 46.81 -62.90
C ILE A 55 -28.98 46.58 -64.37
N ASN A 56 -27.97 46.51 -65.25
CA ASN A 56 -28.21 46.27 -66.67
C ASN A 56 -28.74 44.85 -66.97
N PHE A 57 -28.31 43.84 -66.20
CA PHE A 57 -28.87 42.49 -66.27
C PHE A 57 -30.31 42.46 -65.77
N ALA A 58 -30.62 43.08 -64.63
CA ALA A 58 -31.98 43.14 -64.08
C ALA A 58 -32.93 43.89 -65.01
N VAL A 59 -32.53 45.04 -65.57
CA VAL A 59 -33.31 45.83 -66.52
C VAL A 59 -33.49 45.08 -67.85
N GLY A 60 -32.44 44.43 -68.36
CA GLY A 60 -32.52 43.63 -69.59
C GLY A 60 -33.39 42.37 -69.44
N VAL A 61 -33.32 41.70 -68.30
CA VAL A 61 -34.18 40.56 -67.95
C VAL A 61 -35.63 41.03 -67.80
N LEU A 62 -35.90 42.13 -67.08
CA LEU A 62 -37.25 42.68 -66.87
C LEU A 62 -37.91 43.12 -68.19
N MET A 63 -37.19 43.83 -69.07
CA MET A 63 -37.73 44.29 -70.36
C MET A 63 -38.02 43.14 -71.34
N THR A 64 -37.24 42.05 -71.29
CA THR A 64 -37.46 40.86 -72.13
C THR A 64 -38.56 39.97 -71.53
N PHE A 65 -38.68 39.93 -70.19
CA PHE A 65 -39.75 39.24 -69.46
C PHE A 65 -41.13 39.82 -69.77
N GLU A 66 -41.27 41.16 -69.74
CA GLU A 66 -42.58 41.84 -69.81
C GLU A 66 -43.27 41.66 -71.17
N LYS A 67 -42.52 41.65 -72.28
CA LYS A 67 -43.07 41.59 -73.65
C LYS A 67 -43.48 40.18 -74.11
N GLY A 68 -42.86 39.13 -73.59
CA GLY A 68 -43.17 37.74 -73.95
C GLY A 68 -44.34 37.15 -73.17
N TYR A 69 -44.43 37.46 -71.87
CA TYR A 69 -45.42 36.90 -70.94
C TYR A 69 -46.84 37.42 -71.18
N ALA A 70 -46.99 38.73 -71.38
CA ALA A 70 -48.28 39.35 -71.60
C ALA A 70 -49.03 38.73 -72.80
N LYS A 71 -48.29 38.35 -73.86
CA LYS A 71 -48.86 37.77 -75.08
C LYS A 71 -49.40 36.34 -74.88
N ILE A 72 -48.73 35.54 -74.05
CA ILE A 72 -49.15 34.16 -73.71
C ILE A 72 -50.31 34.20 -72.70
N ALA A 73 -50.22 35.06 -71.69
CA ALA A 73 -51.28 35.27 -70.70
C ALA A 73 -52.58 35.78 -71.33
N LEU A 74 -52.50 36.76 -72.24
CA LEU A 74 -53.66 37.26 -73.00
C LEU A 74 -54.29 36.17 -73.88
N LYS A 75 -53.48 35.30 -74.52
CA LYS A 75 -54.00 34.18 -75.31
C LYS A 75 -54.74 33.17 -74.45
N PHE A 76 -54.22 32.88 -73.25
CA PHE A 76 -54.84 31.97 -72.30
C PHE A 76 -56.15 32.52 -71.72
N VAL A 77 -56.16 33.81 -71.32
CA VAL A 77 -57.35 34.52 -70.83
C VAL A 77 -58.45 34.57 -71.91
N ASN A 78 -58.10 34.86 -73.17
CA ASN A 78 -59.04 34.86 -74.28
C ASN A 78 -59.67 33.48 -74.52
N ASN A 79 -58.88 32.40 -74.49
CA ASN A 79 -59.39 31.04 -74.67
C ASN A 79 -60.37 30.61 -73.57
N ILE A 80 -60.16 31.07 -72.32
CA ILE A 80 -61.07 30.75 -71.21
C ILE A 80 -62.37 31.56 -71.35
N LEU A 81 -62.30 32.84 -71.74
CA LEU A 81 -63.47 33.70 -71.95
C LEU A 81 -64.42 33.21 -73.04
N GLU A 82 -63.95 32.36 -73.97
CA GLU A 82 -64.74 31.74 -75.03
C GLU A 82 -65.51 30.48 -74.59
N MET A 83 -65.34 30.01 -73.34
CA MET A 83 -66.07 28.86 -72.80
C MET A 83 -67.54 29.19 -72.50
N LYS A 84 -68.44 28.23 -72.74
CA LYS A 84 -69.90 28.45 -72.70
C LYS A 84 -70.48 28.72 -71.31
N ASP A 85 -69.89 28.14 -70.25
CA ASP A 85 -70.46 28.11 -68.90
C ASP A 85 -69.48 28.63 -67.83
N ILE A 86 -69.10 29.91 -67.95
CA ILE A 86 -68.19 30.56 -66.99
C ILE A 86 -69.02 31.24 -65.87
N PRO A 87 -68.71 30.99 -64.57
CA PRO A 87 -69.37 31.68 -63.47
C PRO A 87 -69.22 33.21 -63.56
N PRO A 88 -70.25 34.01 -63.23
CA PRO A 88 -70.24 35.46 -63.43
C PRO A 88 -69.03 36.18 -62.80
N GLY A 89 -68.70 35.86 -61.55
CA GLY A 89 -67.57 36.48 -60.85
C GLY A 89 -66.19 36.10 -61.41
N VAL A 90 -66.08 34.96 -62.11
CA VAL A 90 -64.85 34.55 -62.80
C VAL A 90 -64.73 35.26 -64.16
N LYS A 91 -65.87 35.48 -64.82
CA LYS A 91 -65.93 36.19 -66.10
C LYS A 91 -65.54 37.66 -65.95
N GLU A 92 -66.03 38.35 -64.92
CA GLU A 92 -65.63 39.73 -64.60
C GLU A 92 -64.13 39.82 -64.28
N PHE A 93 -63.62 38.91 -63.47
CA PHE A 93 -62.20 38.83 -63.11
C PHE A 93 -61.28 38.63 -64.32
N LEU A 94 -61.66 37.79 -65.29
CA LEU A 94 -60.88 37.55 -66.51
C LEU A 94 -60.99 38.69 -67.53
N MET A 95 -62.11 39.42 -67.55
CA MET A 95 -62.26 40.62 -68.38
C MET A 95 -61.37 41.75 -67.87
N GLU A 96 -61.29 41.96 -66.55
CA GLU A 96 -60.36 42.93 -65.95
C GLU A 96 -58.89 42.53 -66.16
N ALA A 97 -58.57 41.23 -66.20
CA ALA A 97 -57.23 40.77 -66.53
C ALA A 97 -56.88 40.96 -68.03
N LYS A 98 -57.87 40.95 -68.94
CA LYS A 98 -57.68 41.11 -70.38
C LYS A 98 -57.32 42.55 -70.77
N GLU A 99 -57.93 43.53 -70.10
CA GLU A 99 -57.68 44.96 -70.28
C GLU A 99 -57.52 45.60 -68.89
N PRO A 100 -56.31 45.54 -68.29
CA PRO A 100 -56.11 45.98 -66.91
C PRO A 100 -56.16 47.50 -66.82
N GLU A 101 -57.25 48.04 -66.26
CA GLU A 101 -57.39 49.48 -65.97
C GLU A 101 -56.77 49.87 -64.60
N SER A 102 -56.35 48.88 -63.81
CA SER A 102 -55.75 49.07 -62.46
C SER A 102 -54.45 48.28 -62.28
N GLU A 103 -53.59 48.74 -61.37
CA GLU A 103 -52.35 48.05 -60.96
C GLU A 103 -52.63 46.62 -60.44
N ALA A 104 -53.80 46.42 -59.83
CA ALA A 104 -54.26 45.09 -59.37
C ALA A 104 -54.60 44.17 -60.54
N GLY A 105 -55.28 44.66 -61.58
CA GLY A 105 -55.56 43.91 -62.81
C GLY A 105 -54.29 43.49 -63.56
N ALA A 106 -53.28 44.36 -63.60
CA ALA A 106 -51.98 44.06 -64.20
C ALA A 106 -51.20 43.00 -63.39
N ALA A 107 -51.25 43.07 -62.06
CA ALA A 107 -50.67 42.05 -61.18
C ALA A 107 -51.35 40.68 -61.33
N ILE A 108 -52.68 40.67 -61.53
CA ILE A 108 -53.45 39.46 -61.80
C ILE A 108 -53.04 38.82 -63.14
N LEU A 109 -52.97 39.61 -64.22
CA LEU A 109 -52.54 39.10 -65.54
C LEU A 109 -51.12 38.51 -65.50
N SER A 110 -50.22 39.15 -64.76
CA SER A 110 -48.85 38.66 -64.52
C SER A 110 -48.84 37.33 -63.75
N SER A 111 -49.69 37.18 -62.73
CA SER A 111 -49.83 35.95 -61.93
C SER A 111 -50.43 34.76 -62.71
N ILE A 112 -51.33 35.03 -63.66
CA ILE A 112 -51.90 34.00 -64.55
C ILE A 112 -50.83 33.51 -65.53
N GLY A 113 -50.02 34.42 -66.08
CA GLY A 113 -48.88 34.08 -66.93
C GLY A 113 -47.88 33.18 -66.21
N SER A 114 -47.60 33.44 -64.93
CA SER A 114 -46.62 32.65 -64.16
C SER A 114 -47.15 31.27 -63.78
N THR A 115 -48.46 31.14 -63.54
CA THR A 115 -49.11 29.87 -63.19
C THR A 115 -49.22 28.92 -64.38
N ALA A 116 -49.48 29.44 -65.60
CA ALA A 116 -49.57 28.63 -66.82
C ALA A 116 -48.24 27.94 -67.21
N MET A 117 -47.11 28.44 -66.72
CA MET A 117 -45.77 27.92 -67.00
C MET A 117 -45.18 27.06 -65.87
N SER A 118 -45.75 27.07 -64.66
CA SER A 118 -45.10 26.51 -63.45
C SER A 118 -45.77 25.28 -62.82
N GLY A 119 -46.78 24.67 -63.46
CA GLY A 119 -47.15 23.28 -63.14
C GLY A 119 -47.69 23.00 -61.73
N ILE A 120 -48.17 24.05 -61.05
CA ILE A 120 -48.93 24.07 -59.78
C ILE A 120 -48.05 24.15 -58.50
N ILE A 121 -48.26 25.25 -57.76
CA ILE A 121 -47.92 25.55 -56.35
C ILE A 121 -46.53 26.20 -56.08
N GLY A 122 -46.49 27.52 -56.21
CA GLY A 122 -45.76 28.36 -55.25
C GLY A 122 -46.60 28.55 -53.99
N THR A 123 -46.26 27.81 -52.93
CA THR A 123 -46.92 27.85 -51.61
C THR A 123 -46.72 29.19 -50.88
N ALA A 124 -47.50 30.22 -51.23
CA ALA A 124 -47.87 31.34 -50.34
C ALA A 124 -48.75 32.40 -51.07
N LEU A 125 -49.80 31.99 -51.80
CA LEU A 125 -50.80 32.94 -52.30
C LEU A 125 -51.96 33.06 -51.32
N THR A 126 -52.15 34.29 -50.86
CA THR A 126 -53.20 34.76 -49.96
C THR A 126 -54.60 34.39 -50.49
N SER A 127 -55.59 34.43 -49.60
CA SER A 127 -56.95 33.89 -49.68
C SER A 127 -57.78 33.94 -51.01
N PRO A 128 -57.59 34.83 -52.01
CA PRO A 128 -58.53 34.88 -53.15
C PRO A 128 -58.41 33.77 -54.22
N LEU A 129 -57.25 33.14 -54.42
CA LEU A 129 -57.01 32.21 -55.55
C LEU A 129 -57.23 30.71 -55.24
N ARG A 130 -57.63 30.39 -54.00
CA ARG A 130 -57.85 29.01 -53.57
C ARG A 130 -59.03 28.35 -54.29
N ALA A 131 -60.07 29.11 -54.59
CA ALA A 131 -61.23 28.64 -55.35
C ALA A 131 -60.88 28.27 -56.80
N PHE A 132 -59.99 29.04 -57.43
CA PHE A 132 -59.50 28.78 -58.79
C PHE A 132 -58.69 27.48 -58.87
N SER A 133 -57.78 27.27 -57.91
CA SER A 133 -56.96 26.04 -57.86
C SER A 133 -57.80 24.78 -57.66
N TYR A 134 -58.85 24.84 -56.82
CA TYR A 134 -59.78 23.71 -56.64
C TYR A 134 -60.64 23.45 -57.88
N ALA A 135 -61.10 24.50 -58.57
CA ALA A 135 -61.87 24.36 -59.81
C ALA A 135 -61.03 23.77 -60.96
N ALA A 136 -59.76 24.18 -61.08
CA ALA A 136 -58.82 23.63 -62.06
C ALA A 136 -58.52 22.14 -61.80
N ASN A 137 -58.31 21.76 -60.53
CA ASN A 137 -58.07 20.36 -60.15
C ASN A 137 -59.32 19.47 -60.36
N TYR A 138 -60.52 20.03 -60.22
CA TYR A 138 -61.77 19.32 -60.48
C TYR A 138 -61.99 19.07 -61.98
N ALA A 139 -61.58 20.00 -62.85
CA ALA A 139 -61.73 19.88 -64.30
C ALA A 139 -60.73 18.92 -64.97
N ALA A 140 -59.57 18.65 -64.36
CA ALA A 140 -58.54 17.75 -64.89
C ALA A 140 -57.80 16.98 -63.79
N PRO A 141 -58.36 15.86 -63.27
CA PRO A 141 -57.76 15.12 -62.17
C PRO A 141 -56.66 14.18 -62.67
N ASN A 142 -55.44 14.68 -62.79
CA ASN A 142 -54.18 13.91 -62.79
C ASN A 142 -53.04 14.92 -62.60
N LEU A 143 -52.53 15.03 -61.37
CA LEU A 143 -51.30 15.77 -61.07
C LEU A 143 -50.16 15.13 -61.88
N VAL A 144 -49.80 15.75 -63.00
CA VAL A 144 -48.70 15.28 -63.84
C VAL A 144 -47.42 15.44 -63.02
N VAL A 145 -46.62 14.36 -62.92
CA VAL A 145 -45.31 14.39 -62.24
C VAL A 145 -44.44 15.43 -62.93
N LEU A 146 -43.79 16.31 -62.16
CA LEU A 146 -42.95 17.37 -62.72
C LEU A 146 -41.90 16.76 -63.67
N PRO A 147 -41.55 17.44 -64.78
CA PRO A 147 -40.53 16.97 -65.73
C PRO A 147 -39.24 16.48 -65.05
N GLU A 148 -38.75 17.22 -64.05
CA GLU A 148 -37.54 16.92 -63.29
C GLU A 148 -37.69 15.67 -62.42
N GLU A 149 -38.82 15.55 -61.72
CA GLU A 149 -39.15 14.39 -60.88
C GLU A 149 -39.35 13.14 -61.73
N ALA A 150 -39.98 13.28 -62.90
CA ALA A 150 -40.15 12.21 -63.87
C ALA A 150 -38.80 11.77 -64.45
N ILE A 151 -37.94 12.70 -64.84
CA ILE A 151 -36.58 12.39 -65.32
C ILE A 151 -35.79 11.66 -64.22
N LEU A 152 -35.85 12.14 -62.97
CA LEU A 152 -35.14 11.55 -61.84
C LEU A 152 -35.69 10.16 -61.49
N ALA A 153 -37.02 10.00 -61.44
CA ALA A 153 -37.68 8.72 -61.21
C ALA A 153 -37.29 7.70 -62.29
N LYS A 154 -37.25 8.11 -63.56
CA LYS A 154 -36.79 7.23 -64.66
C LYS A 154 -35.33 6.80 -64.49
N LYS A 155 -34.43 7.74 -64.13
CA LYS A 155 -33.01 7.43 -63.88
C LYS A 155 -32.78 6.51 -62.69
N ARG A 156 -33.68 6.55 -61.69
CA ARG A 156 -33.69 5.64 -60.53
C ARG A 156 -34.39 4.30 -60.82
N GLY A 157 -34.74 4.01 -62.08
CA GLY A 157 -35.36 2.74 -62.49
C GLY A 157 -36.89 2.71 -62.45
N GLY A 158 -37.54 3.83 -62.15
CA GLY A 158 -39.00 3.95 -62.14
C GLY A 158 -39.62 3.73 -63.53
N LYS A 159 -40.79 3.08 -63.55
CA LYS A 159 -41.60 2.92 -64.76
C LYS A 159 -42.57 4.10 -64.89
N ILE A 160 -42.47 4.85 -65.98
CA ILE A 160 -43.38 5.96 -66.28
C ILE A 160 -44.42 5.45 -67.29
N PRO A 161 -45.72 5.47 -66.95
CA PRO A 161 -46.79 5.12 -67.90
C PRO A 161 -46.65 5.93 -69.19
N ASN A 162 -46.76 5.27 -70.35
CA ASN A 162 -46.59 5.85 -71.70
C ASN A 162 -45.18 6.40 -72.03
N GLY A 163 -44.24 6.33 -71.10
CA GLY A 163 -42.83 6.73 -71.30
C GLY A 163 -42.52 8.17 -70.91
N LEU A 164 -41.26 8.42 -70.54
CA LEU A 164 -40.78 9.74 -70.14
C LEU A 164 -40.98 10.80 -71.24
N ASP A 165 -40.72 10.43 -72.50
CA ASP A 165 -40.82 11.37 -73.61
C ASP A 165 -42.26 11.80 -73.91
N PHE A 166 -43.22 10.91 -73.68
CA PHE A 166 -44.65 11.22 -73.78
C PHE A 166 -45.05 12.22 -72.69
N LEU A 167 -44.62 11.99 -71.44
CA LEU A 167 -44.87 12.90 -70.33
C LEU A 167 -44.25 14.28 -70.57
N LEU A 168 -42.98 14.35 -71.00
CA LEU A 168 -42.33 15.62 -71.32
C LEU A 168 -43.02 16.34 -72.50
N GLN A 169 -43.58 15.60 -73.46
CA GLN A 169 -44.34 16.17 -74.57
C GLN A 169 -45.66 16.79 -74.11
N LEU A 170 -46.33 16.23 -73.10
CA LEU A 170 -47.54 16.83 -72.49
C LEU A 170 -47.26 18.19 -71.86
N TYR A 171 -46.05 18.41 -71.35
CA TYR A 171 -45.58 19.72 -70.87
C TYR A 171 -45.14 20.67 -71.99
N GLY A 172 -45.34 20.31 -73.25
CA GLY A 172 -45.00 21.16 -74.39
C GLY A 172 -43.51 21.16 -74.77
N TYR A 173 -42.69 20.26 -74.21
CA TYR A 173 -41.30 20.15 -74.62
C TYR A 173 -41.18 19.51 -76.01
N GLY A 174 -40.68 20.29 -76.97
CA GLY A 174 -40.26 19.78 -78.28
C GLY A 174 -39.10 18.78 -78.16
N LYS A 175 -38.81 18.04 -79.24
CA LYS A 175 -37.80 16.97 -79.24
C LYS A 175 -36.44 17.44 -78.69
N GLU A 176 -35.96 18.60 -79.12
CA GLU A 176 -34.69 19.17 -78.66
C GLU A 176 -34.73 19.60 -77.19
N SER A 177 -35.81 20.27 -76.77
CA SER A 177 -35.99 20.72 -75.39
C SER A 177 -36.08 19.54 -74.40
N ARG A 178 -36.65 18.40 -74.82
CA ARG A 178 -36.67 17.16 -74.01
C ARG A 178 -35.26 16.65 -73.73
N GLU A 179 -34.41 16.61 -74.75
CA GLU A 179 -33.03 16.13 -74.59
C GLU A 179 -32.20 17.08 -73.72
N LEU A 180 -32.34 18.40 -73.92
CA LEU A 180 -31.70 19.40 -73.05
C LEU A 180 -32.15 19.25 -71.59
N LYS A 181 -33.45 19.02 -71.35
CA LYS A 181 -33.98 18.81 -69.99
C LYS A 181 -33.43 17.54 -69.34
N LYS A 182 -33.34 16.43 -70.07
CA LYS A 182 -32.74 15.17 -69.58
C LYS A 182 -31.26 15.34 -69.23
N LEU A 183 -30.53 16.12 -70.02
CA LEU A 183 -29.11 16.42 -69.80
C LEU A 183 -28.91 17.33 -68.57
N ALA A 184 -29.74 18.37 -68.42
CA ALA A 184 -29.68 19.31 -67.30
C ALA A 184 -29.89 18.64 -65.93
N VAL A 185 -30.66 17.54 -65.88
CA VAL A 185 -30.92 16.76 -64.65
C VAL A 185 -30.00 15.52 -64.58
N LYS A 186 -28.85 15.51 -65.26
CA LYS A 186 -27.84 14.46 -65.12
C LYS A 186 -27.11 14.64 -63.79
N ALA A 187 -27.15 13.60 -62.95
CA ALA A 187 -26.30 13.55 -61.77
C ALA A 187 -24.83 13.48 -62.21
N VAL A 188 -24.03 14.40 -61.72
CA VAL A 188 -22.58 14.48 -61.95
C VAL A 188 -21.89 14.47 -60.59
N LEU A 189 -20.65 13.98 -60.54
CA LEU A 189 -19.85 13.99 -59.32
C LEU A 189 -19.56 15.44 -58.91
N GLY A 190 -19.76 15.79 -57.65
CA GLY A 190 -19.39 17.10 -57.15
C GLY A 190 -17.88 17.33 -57.19
N LEU A 191 -17.46 18.59 -57.07
CA LEU A 191 -16.04 18.96 -57.17
C LEU A 191 -15.17 18.27 -56.10
N ALA A 192 -15.72 18.08 -54.89
CA ALA A 192 -15.03 17.39 -53.80
C ALA A 192 -14.82 15.90 -54.12
N GLU A 193 -15.83 15.21 -54.65
CA GLU A 193 -15.71 13.81 -55.07
C GLU A 193 -14.73 13.66 -56.24
N VAL A 194 -14.77 14.57 -57.22
CA VAL A 194 -13.80 14.58 -58.33
C VAL A 194 -12.38 14.79 -57.80
N ARG A 195 -12.17 15.72 -56.86
CA ARG A 195 -10.87 15.93 -56.20
C ARG A 195 -10.39 14.69 -55.47
N ASP A 196 -11.22 14.12 -54.60
CA ASP A 196 -10.84 13.01 -53.75
C ASP A 196 -10.54 11.72 -54.55
N LEU A 197 -11.32 11.46 -55.61
CA LEU A 197 -11.06 10.36 -56.54
C LEU A 197 -9.78 10.58 -57.36
N THR A 198 -9.50 11.84 -57.76
CA THR A 198 -8.24 12.19 -58.42
C THR A 198 -7.04 11.97 -57.50
N LEU A 199 -7.13 12.42 -56.25
CA LEU A 199 -6.10 12.24 -55.22
C LEU A 199 -5.83 10.77 -54.90
N ARG A 200 -6.85 9.91 -55.02
CA ARG A 200 -6.74 8.45 -54.84
C ARG A 200 -6.24 7.72 -56.09
N GLY A 201 -6.07 8.41 -57.21
CA GLY A 201 -5.63 7.82 -58.49
C GLY A 201 -6.73 7.11 -59.29
N GLU A 202 -8.00 7.23 -58.88
CA GLU A 202 -9.16 6.59 -59.53
C GLU A 202 -9.62 7.36 -60.79
N ILE A 203 -9.25 8.64 -60.90
CA ILE A 203 -9.47 9.46 -62.10
C ILE A 203 -8.10 9.86 -62.66
N LEU A 204 -7.86 9.54 -63.94
CA LEU A 204 -6.62 9.95 -64.61
C LEU A 204 -6.54 11.48 -64.70
N PRO A 205 -5.34 12.09 -64.56
CA PRO A 205 -5.16 13.54 -64.65
C PRO A 205 -5.69 14.19 -65.94
N THR A 206 -5.79 13.42 -67.02
CA THR A 206 -6.36 13.82 -68.32
C THR A 206 -7.89 13.89 -68.32
N ASP A 207 -8.55 13.12 -67.45
CA ASP A 207 -10.01 13.04 -67.36
C ASP A 207 -10.61 13.99 -66.32
N VAL A 208 -9.78 14.57 -65.45
CA VAL A 208 -10.20 15.53 -64.42
C VAL A 208 -10.93 16.73 -65.02
N ASN A 209 -10.34 17.36 -66.04
CA ASN A 209 -10.94 18.53 -66.69
C ASN A 209 -12.30 18.19 -67.29
N LYS A 210 -12.44 16.98 -67.87
CA LYS A 210 -13.72 16.52 -68.40
C LYS A 210 -14.78 16.42 -67.30
N ARG A 211 -14.43 15.91 -66.12
CA ARG A 211 -15.35 15.83 -64.97
C ARG A 211 -15.72 17.20 -64.40
N ILE A 212 -14.79 18.14 -64.37
CA ILE A 212 -15.05 19.51 -63.93
C ILE A 212 -15.92 20.26 -64.96
N ILE A 213 -15.71 20.04 -66.25
CA ILE A 213 -16.57 20.60 -67.32
C ILE A 213 -17.99 20.01 -67.27
N GLU A 214 -18.15 18.74 -66.89
CA GLU A 214 -19.48 18.14 -66.65
C GLU A 214 -20.27 18.85 -65.53
N LEU A 215 -19.61 19.59 -64.63
CA LEU A 215 -20.24 20.43 -63.60
C LEU A 215 -20.67 21.81 -64.12
N GLY A 216 -20.35 22.16 -65.36
CA GLY A 216 -20.69 23.44 -65.98
C GLY A 216 -19.59 24.50 -65.92
N PHE A 217 -18.39 24.16 -65.43
CA PHE A 217 -17.22 25.04 -65.51
C PHE A 217 -16.61 25.02 -66.91
N ASP A 218 -16.02 26.14 -67.34
CA ASP A 218 -15.26 26.16 -68.58
C ASP A 218 -13.87 25.51 -68.41
N ASN A 219 -13.15 25.36 -69.52
CA ASN A 219 -11.83 24.72 -69.50
C ASN A 219 -10.76 25.54 -68.75
N ASN A 220 -10.89 26.87 -68.69
CA ASN A 220 -9.96 27.73 -67.97
C ASN A 220 -10.16 27.56 -66.46
N THR A 221 -11.40 27.66 -66.00
CA THR A 221 -11.75 27.42 -64.59
C THR A 221 -11.43 25.99 -64.16
N ALA A 222 -11.61 25.00 -65.04
CA ALA A 222 -11.22 23.62 -64.75
C ALA A 222 -9.71 23.47 -64.47
N ASN A 223 -8.87 24.20 -65.22
CA ASN A 223 -7.42 24.20 -65.00
C ASN A 223 -7.04 24.88 -63.68
N GLU A 224 -7.70 25.98 -63.32
CA GLU A 224 -7.49 26.68 -62.04
C GLU A 224 -7.88 25.80 -60.85
N LEU A 225 -9.06 25.18 -60.90
CA LEU A 225 -9.57 24.31 -59.82
C LEU A 225 -8.69 23.07 -59.61
N LYS A 226 -8.07 22.54 -60.67
CA LYS A 226 -7.15 21.40 -60.58
C LYS A 226 -5.92 21.71 -59.73
N ILE A 227 -5.49 22.96 -59.62
CA ILE A 227 -4.37 23.37 -58.75
C ILE A 227 -4.69 23.07 -57.28
N LEU A 228 -5.95 23.24 -56.89
CA LEU A 228 -6.44 22.99 -55.53
C LEU A 228 -6.47 21.49 -55.15
N PHE A 229 -6.23 20.60 -56.11
CA PHE A 229 -6.23 19.16 -55.86
C PHE A 229 -4.89 18.71 -55.30
N LYS A 230 -3.85 19.56 -55.31
CA LYS A 230 -2.56 19.23 -54.70
C LYS A 230 -2.68 19.27 -53.18
N MET A 231 -2.43 18.15 -52.52
CA MET A 231 -2.30 18.14 -51.06
C MET A 231 -1.05 18.92 -50.68
N ILE A 232 -1.21 19.93 -49.84
CA ILE A 232 -0.12 20.72 -49.30
C ILE A 232 0.18 20.16 -47.90
N PRO A 233 1.43 19.74 -47.61
CA PRO A 233 1.82 19.31 -46.27
C PRO A 233 1.54 20.39 -45.24
N THR A 234 1.35 19.99 -43.98
CA THR A 234 1.10 20.96 -42.94
C THR A 234 2.37 21.77 -42.67
N VAL A 235 2.20 22.96 -42.08
CA VAL A 235 3.33 23.75 -41.63
C VAL A 235 4.16 23.01 -40.58
N ASP A 236 3.54 22.19 -39.74
CA ASP A 236 4.27 21.41 -38.73
C ASP A 236 5.12 20.31 -39.38
N ASP A 237 4.67 19.72 -40.50
CA ASP A 237 5.48 18.79 -41.29
C ASP A 237 6.70 19.49 -41.90
N ALA A 238 6.53 20.71 -42.41
CA ALA A 238 7.62 21.52 -42.95
C ALA A 238 8.66 21.87 -41.87
N ILE A 239 8.21 22.34 -40.70
CA ILE A 239 9.06 22.64 -39.55
C ILE A 239 9.80 21.38 -39.08
N LEU A 240 9.10 20.24 -38.99
CA LEU A 240 9.69 18.98 -38.55
C LEU A 240 10.75 18.48 -39.54
N ALA A 241 10.48 18.59 -40.83
CA ALA A 241 11.42 18.21 -41.88
C ALA A 241 12.69 19.09 -41.85
N GLU A 242 12.54 20.42 -41.71
CA GLU A 242 13.67 21.33 -41.55
C GLU A 242 14.50 20.98 -40.32
N ARG A 243 13.86 20.76 -39.17
CA ARG A 243 14.53 20.40 -37.91
C ARG A 243 15.33 19.11 -37.99
N ARG A 244 14.85 18.14 -38.79
CA ARG A 244 15.52 16.86 -39.01
C ARG A 244 16.60 16.94 -40.09
N GLY A 245 16.74 18.08 -40.77
CA GLY A 245 17.66 18.24 -41.89
C GLY A 245 17.21 17.55 -43.18
N GLU A 246 15.93 17.17 -43.25
CA GLU A 246 15.32 16.52 -44.42
C GLU A 246 14.84 17.55 -45.47
N MET A 247 14.86 18.84 -45.12
CA MET A 247 14.38 19.93 -45.98
C MET A 247 15.20 21.20 -45.71
N PHE A 248 15.59 21.92 -46.77
CA PHE A 248 16.25 23.21 -46.60
C PHE A 248 15.26 24.28 -46.14
N HIS A 249 15.75 25.29 -45.41
CA HIS A 249 14.92 26.35 -44.83
C HIS A 249 14.04 27.08 -45.87
N ASN A 250 14.61 27.40 -47.04
CA ASN A 250 13.86 28.04 -48.12
C ASN A 250 12.75 27.13 -48.68
N GLU A 251 13.00 25.82 -48.81
CA GLU A 251 11.99 24.85 -49.26
C GLU A 251 10.85 24.70 -48.24
N ALA A 252 11.18 24.73 -46.95
CA ALA A 252 10.20 24.68 -45.87
C ALA A 252 9.33 25.94 -45.81
N GLN A 253 9.92 27.12 -46.04
CA GLN A 253 9.18 28.37 -46.20
C GLN A 253 8.25 28.35 -47.43
N GLU A 254 8.70 27.82 -48.57
CA GLU A 254 7.85 27.65 -49.77
C GLU A 254 6.67 26.71 -49.51
N MET A 255 6.92 25.60 -48.83
CA MET A 255 5.88 24.65 -48.43
C MET A 255 4.87 25.27 -47.47
N ALA A 256 5.35 26.01 -46.46
CA ALA A 256 4.49 26.74 -45.54
C ALA A 256 3.69 27.86 -46.22
N ALA A 257 4.29 28.55 -47.20
CA ALA A 257 3.61 29.55 -48.03
C ALA A 257 2.48 28.94 -48.86
N ALA A 258 2.68 27.74 -49.40
CA ALA A 258 1.61 27.01 -50.07
C ALA A 258 0.44 26.71 -49.12
N ALA A 259 0.71 26.50 -47.82
CA ALA A 259 -0.29 26.31 -46.77
C ALA A 259 -0.90 27.62 -46.23
N GLY A 260 -0.56 28.77 -46.83
CA GLY A 260 -1.06 30.08 -46.42
C GLY A 260 -0.28 30.77 -45.30
N MET A 261 0.92 30.28 -44.96
CA MET A 261 1.78 30.87 -43.93
C MET A 261 2.89 31.73 -44.52
N THR A 262 3.02 32.99 -44.08
CA THR A 262 4.11 33.86 -44.52
C THR A 262 5.47 33.40 -43.96
N ALA A 263 6.57 33.68 -44.67
CA ALA A 263 7.93 33.37 -44.22
C ALA A 263 8.23 33.93 -42.82
N THR A 264 7.83 35.17 -42.53
CA THR A 264 8.01 35.78 -41.20
C THR A 264 7.29 34.99 -40.09
N TYR A 265 6.07 34.52 -40.37
CA TYR A 265 5.33 33.75 -39.38
C TYR A 265 5.84 32.31 -39.29
N TYR A 266 6.36 31.75 -40.38
CA TYR A 266 7.07 30.49 -40.38
C TYR A 266 8.30 30.55 -39.47
N ASP A 267 9.16 31.56 -39.61
CA ASP A 267 10.36 31.71 -38.79
C ASP A 267 10.03 31.86 -37.30
N LEU A 268 8.96 32.60 -37.00
CA LEU A 268 8.43 32.70 -35.63
C LEU A 268 7.94 31.34 -35.12
N ARG A 269 7.11 30.64 -35.89
CA ARG A 269 6.57 29.32 -35.50
C ARG A 269 7.68 28.30 -35.35
N TYR A 270 8.65 28.30 -36.27
CA TYR A 270 9.87 27.51 -36.19
C TYR A 270 10.60 27.80 -34.88
N ALA A 271 10.84 29.08 -34.52
CA ALA A 271 11.52 29.43 -33.29
C ALA A 271 10.78 28.96 -32.01
N ILE A 272 9.46 29.16 -31.92
CA ILE A 272 8.68 28.85 -30.70
C ILE A 272 8.35 27.35 -30.54
N THR A 273 8.32 26.58 -31.63
CA THR A 273 8.09 25.12 -31.61
C THR A 273 9.36 24.32 -31.32
N LYS A 274 10.46 25.01 -30.98
CA LYS A 274 11.69 24.35 -30.58
C LYS A 274 11.45 23.51 -29.33
N GLU A 275 11.70 22.21 -29.45
CA GLU A 275 11.73 21.33 -28.30
C GLU A 275 12.82 21.80 -27.32
N LEU A 276 12.40 22.00 -26.08
CA LEU A 276 13.25 22.35 -24.94
C LEU A 276 13.28 21.17 -23.97
N LEU A 277 14.33 21.08 -23.15
CA LEU A 277 14.37 20.09 -22.08
C LEU A 277 13.25 20.37 -21.08
N ASP A 278 12.47 19.35 -20.72
CA ASP A 278 11.50 19.45 -19.63
C ASP A 278 12.20 19.62 -18.27
N LEU A 279 11.44 20.07 -17.25
CA LEU A 279 11.97 20.30 -15.91
C LEU A 279 12.63 19.06 -15.29
N GLY A 280 12.11 17.86 -15.56
CA GLY A 280 12.69 16.60 -15.09
C GLY A 280 14.04 16.33 -15.73
N SER A 281 14.16 16.52 -17.05
CA SER A 281 15.42 16.41 -17.77
C SER A 281 16.45 17.46 -17.34
N ILE A 282 16.04 18.72 -17.15
CA ILE A 282 16.89 19.79 -16.62
C ILE A 282 17.39 19.43 -15.22
N ARG A 283 16.52 18.97 -14.33
CA ARG A 283 16.87 18.51 -12.98
C ARG A 283 17.90 17.38 -13.01
N LEU A 284 17.67 16.36 -13.84
CA LEU A 284 18.61 15.25 -14.00
C LEU A 284 19.96 15.74 -14.52
N LEU A 285 19.97 16.67 -15.48
CA LEU A 285 21.18 17.24 -16.03
C LEU A 285 21.96 18.00 -14.94
N LYS A 286 21.29 18.85 -14.17
CA LYS A 286 21.87 19.59 -13.04
C LYS A 286 22.63 18.65 -12.11
N PHE A 287 21.96 17.64 -11.55
CA PHE A 287 22.60 16.78 -10.55
C PHE A 287 23.59 15.79 -11.14
N ARG A 288 23.29 15.19 -12.30
CA ARG A 288 24.19 14.17 -12.90
C ARG A 288 25.47 14.78 -13.44
N LYS A 289 25.43 16.03 -13.92
CA LYS A 289 26.59 16.76 -14.44
C LYS A 289 27.16 17.80 -13.48
N ASP A 290 26.54 17.99 -12.32
CA ASP A 290 26.94 18.96 -11.29
C ASP A 290 26.99 20.40 -11.85
N LEU A 291 25.95 20.78 -12.61
CA LEU A 291 25.87 22.10 -13.22
C LEU A 291 25.53 23.18 -12.16
N PRO A 292 26.19 24.36 -12.22
CA PRO A 292 25.86 25.49 -11.37
C PRO A 292 24.50 26.10 -11.74
N ASP A 293 23.88 26.78 -10.78
CA ASP A 293 22.57 27.42 -10.99
C ASP A 293 22.58 28.44 -12.12
N SER A 294 23.71 29.14 -12.31
CA SER A 294 23.90 30.10 -13.41
C SER A 294 23.80 29.47 -14.81
N GLU A 295 24.04 28.17 -14.95
CA GLU A 295 23.87 27.45 -16.21
C GLU A 295 22.46 26.85 -16.36
N VAL A 296 21.82 26.48 -15.24
CA VAL A 296 20.51 25.83 -15.21
C VAL A 296 19.37 26.84 -15.34
N LEU A 297 19.51 28.00 -14.71
CA LEU A 297 18.49 29.05 -14.65
C LEU A 297 18.06 29.52 -16.06
N PRO A 298 18.98 29.82 -17.00
CA PRO A 298 18.59 30.17 -18.37
C PRO A 298 17.90 29.04 -19.16
N MET A 299 18.04 27.77 -18.73
CA MET A 299 17.31 26.66 -19.35
C MET A 299 15.86 26.64 -18.92
N ILE A 300 15.59 26.95 -17.64
CA ILE A 300 14.24 27.01 -17.07
C ILE A 300 13.52 28.27 -17.57
N GLU A 301 14.19 29.42 -17.66
CA GLU A 301 13.61 30.64 -18.21
C GLU A 301 13.10 30.47 -19.65
N LYS A 302 13.81 29.69 -20.47
CA LYS A 302 13.40 29.37 -21.85
C LYS A 302 12.08 28.60 -21.93
N LEU A 303 11.65 27.94 -20.85
CA LEU A 303 10.34 27.29 -20.75
C LEU A 303 9.20 28.29 -20.48
N GLY A 304 9.51 29.58 -20.28
CA GLY A 304 8.55 30.65 -20.05
C GLY A 304 8.40 31.07 -18.58
N TYR A 305 9.24 30.57 -17.67
CA TYR A 305 9.31 31.06 -16.30
C TYR A 305 10.10 32.37 -16.22
N ASP A 306 9.68 33.32 -15.39
CA ASP A 306 10.52 34.46 -15.01
C ASP A 306 11.69 34.03 -14.13
N GLU A 307 12.69 34.90 -13.97
CA GLU A 307 13.93 34.64 -13.21
C GLU A 307 13.64 34.21 -11.76
N GLU A 308 12.71 34.90 -11.09
CA GLU A 308 12.33 34.61 -9.70
C GLU A 308 11.73 33.21 -9.57
N THR A 309 10.82 32.86 -10.47
CA THR A 309 10.17 31.55 -10.49
C THR A 309 11.15 30.45 -10.90
N ALA A 310 12.02 30.71 -11.87
CA ALA A 310 13.07 29.79 -12.28
C ALA A 310 14.02 29.45 -11.12
N ALA A 311 14.42 30.45 -10.32
CA ALA A 311 15.22 30.25 -9.12
C ALA A 311 14.50 29.35 -8.09
N LYS A 312 13.21 29.58 -7.83
CA LYS A 312 12.40 28.72 -6.93
C LYS A 312 12.27 27.28 -7.46
N VAL A 313 12.16 27.08 -8.78
CA VAL A 313 12.12 25.75 -9.39
C VAL A 313 13.43 24.98 -9.14
N ILE A 314 14.58 25.66 -9.18
CA ILE A 314 15.87 25.06 -8.86
C ILE A 314 15.91 24.60 -7.40
N GLU A 315 15.36 25.38 -6.46
CA GLU A 315 15.25 24.97 -5.04
C GLU A 315 14.43 23.68 -4.89
N LEU A 316 13.38 23.49 -5.69
CA LEU A 316 12.54 22.28 -5.70
C LEU A 316 13.22 21.05 -6.30
N PHE A 317 14.38 21.19 -6.93
CA PHE A 317 15.08 20.06 -7.52
C PHE A 317 15.67 19.12 -6.46
N GLU A 318 16.07 19.64 -5.29
CA GLU A 318 16.51 18.80 -4.18
C GLU A 318 15.36 17.95 -3.64
N ILE A 319 15.63 16.67 -3.41
CA ILE A 319 14.65 15.72 -2.89
C ILE A 319 14.62 15.83 -1.37
N ILE A 320 13.42 16.05 -0.86
CA ILE A 320 13.09 15.74 0.52
C ILE A 320 12.60 14.27 0.54
N PRO A 321 13.19 13.40 1.39
CA PRO A 321 12.72 12.03 1.57
C PRO A 321 11.22 11.95 1.88
N PRO A 322 10.53 10.88 1.45
CA PRO A 322 9.11 10.73 1.75
C PRO A 322 8.88 10.63 3.27
N THR A 323 7.69 10.99 3.73
CA THR A 323 7.36 11.06 5.17
C THR A 323 7.64 9.76 5.92
N VAL A 324 7.45 8.59 5.28
CA VAL A 324 7.75 7.28 5.87
C VAL A 324 9.24 7.16 6.23
N ASP A 325 10.12 7.62 5.35
CA ASP A 325 11.57 7.62 5.62
C ASP A 325 11.93 8.65 6.69
N ILE A 326 11.29 9.83 6.68
CA ILE A 326 11.47 10.83 7.75
C ILE A 326 11.07 10.27 9.13
N ILE A 327 9.96 9.53 9.21
CA ILE A 327 9.55 8.84 10.45
C ILE A 327 10.61 7.81 10.85
N ARG A 328 11.10 7.01 9.90
CA ARG A 328 12.18 6.06 10.16
C ARG A 328 13.44 6.75 10.68
N PHE A 329 13.83 7.88 10.11
CA PHE A 329 14.98 8.66 10.57
C PHE A 329 14.80 9.17 11.99
N ALA A 330 13.61 9.66 12.33
CA ALA A 330 13.29 10.09 13.69
C ALA A 330 13.36 8.92 14.69
N VAL A 331 12.73 7.79 14.38
CA VAL A 331 12.76 6.58 15.23
C VAL A 331 14.18 6.04 15.40
N ARG A 332 14.97 6.05 14.31
CA ARG A 332 16.37 5.59 14.30
C ARG A 332 17.36 6.64 14.81
N GLU A 333 16.88 7.73 15.37
CA GLU A 333 17.70 8.80 15.98
C GLU A 333 18.72 9.42 15.01
N ALA A 334 18.39 9.44 13.72
CA ALA A 334 19.21 10.04 12.67
C ALA A 334 19.19 11.59 12.67
N PHE A 335 18.40 12.20 13.57
CA PHE A 335 18.33 13.65 13.75
C PHE A 335 18.86 14.14 15.10
N THR A 336 19.36 13.24 15.96
CA THR A 336 19.78 13.57 17.33
C THR A 336 21.31 13.57 17.43
N PRO A 337 22.00 14.74 17.39
CA PRO A 337 23.44 14.81 17.23
C PRO A 337 24.23 14.05 18.31
N GLU A 338 23.76 14.07 19.55
CA GLU A 338 24.38 13.40 20.70
C GLU A 338 24.33 11.88 20.52
N ILE A 339 23.23 11.34 19.99
CA ILE A 339 23.04 9.91 19.73
C ILE A 339 23.84 9.49 18.50
N ILE A 340 23.80 10.27 17.42
CA ILE A 340 24.62 10.05 16.23
C ILE A 340 26.10 9.93 16.61
N LYS A 341 26.58 10.83 17.48
CA LYS A 341 27.97 10.82 17.96
C LYS A 341 28.24 9.61 18.87
N LYS A 342 27.37 9.34 19.84
CA LYS A 342 27.54 8.25 20.81
C LYS A 342 27.60 6.88 20.14
N TYR A 343 26.67 6.61 19.23
CA TYR A 343 26.55 5.31 18.54
C TYR A 343 27.20 5.28 17.16
N GLN A 344 27.90 6.36 16.78
CA GLN A 344 28.61 6.46 15.52
C GLN A 344 27.72 6.14 14.30
N LEU A 345 26.51 6.70 14.25
CA LEU A 345 25.51 6.34 13.23
C LEU A 345 25.95 6.73 11.80
N HIS A 346 26.86 7.69 11.66
CA HIS A 346 27.51 8.04 10.40
C HIS A 346 28.83 7.27 10.15
N GLY A 347 29.17 6.31 11.00
CA GLY A 347 30.34 5.45 10.84
C GLY A 347 30.32 4.73 9.49
N ASP A 348 31.49 4.54 8.90
CA ASP A 348 31.64 3.86 7.60
C ASP A 348 30.85 4.47 6.43
N PHE A 349 30.39 5.73 6.52
CA PHE A 349 29.68 6.40 5.43
C PHE A 349 30.53 6.43 4.14
N PRO A 350 30.15 5.71 3.07
CA PRO A 350 30.97 5.62 1.89
C PRO A 350 30.93 6.93 1.09
N PRO A 351 32.07 7.55 0.75
CA PRO A 351 32.09 8.76 -0.08
C PRO A 351 31.39 8.56 -1.44
N GLU A 352 31.49 7.36 -2.02
CA GLU A 352 30.77 7.03 -3.26
C GLU A 352 29.25 7.02 -3.07
N PHE A 353 28.72 6.57 -1.92
CA PHE A 353 27.30 6.66 -1.64
C PHE A 353 26.83 8.13 -1.63
N GLY A 354 27.53 9.01 -0.92
CA GLY A 354 27.21 10.44 -0.89
C GLY A 354 27.26 11.09 -2.29
N LYS A 355 28.28 10.75 -3.10
CA LYS A 355 28.40 11.20 -4.49
C LYS A 355 27.21 10.78 -5.35
N TRP A 356 26.78 9.52 -5.28
CA TRP A 356 25.64 9.04 -6.06
C TRP A 356 24.30 9.55 -5.53
N ALA A 357 24.16 9.71 -4.21
CA ALA A 357 22.99 10.33 -3.58
C ALA A 357 22.82 11.79 -4.04
N LYS A 358 23.90 12.58 -4.06
CA LYS A 358 23.91 13.96 -4.61
C LYS A 358 23.43 13.97 -6.07
N LYS A 359 23.88 13.01 -6.89
CA LYS A 359 23.45 12.89 -8.29
C LYS A 359 21.98 12.51 -8.49
N GLN A 360 21.33 11.99 -7.45
CA GLN A 360 19.87 11.76 -7.40
C GLN A 360 19.10 12.98 -6.87
N GLY A 361 19.80 14.01 -6.39
CA GLY A 361 19.23 15.20 -5.78
C GLY A 361 19.03 15.10 -4.26
N LEU A 362 19.60 14.10 -3.59
CA LEU A 362 19.64 14.07 -2.12
C LEU A 362 20.79 14.95 -1.62
N SER A 363 20.49 15.83 -0.68
CA SER A 363 21.52 16.60 0.02
C SER A 363 22.40 15.68 0.89
N ASP A 364 23.61 16.15 1.26
CA ASP A 364 24.51 15.41 2.16
C ASP A 364 23.84 15.09 3.50
N PHE A 365 23.02 16.02 4.00
CA PHE A 365 22.21 15.82 5.20
C PHE A 365 21.27 14.61 5.07
N TRP A 366 20.48 14.55 3.98
CA TRP A 366 19.55 13.44 3.77
C TRP A 366 20.26 12.13 3.49
N ALA A 367 21.37 12.14 2.73
CA ALA A 367 22.18 10.96 2.51
C ALA A 367 22.70 10.39 3.84
N LYS A 368 23.20 11.24 4.74
CA LYS A 368 23.64 10.83 6.08
C LYS A 368 22.50 10.33 6.95
N ALA A 369 21.29 10.89 6.86
CA ALA A 369 20.13 10.39 7.58
C ALA A 369 19.71 8.98 7.12
N TYR A 370 19.69 8.73 5.80
CA TYR A 370 19.48 7.39 5.27
C TYR A 370 20.52 6.42 5.81
N TRP A 371 21.79 6.81 5.80
CA TRP A 371 22.86 6.00 6.37
C TRP A 371 22.68 5.77 7.88
N ALA A 372 22.42 6.79 8.68
CA ALA A 372 22.19 6.62 10.11
C ALA A 372 21.05 5.65 10.45
N SER A 373 20.05 5.52 9.57
CA SER A 373 18.88 4.65 9.77
C SER A 373 18.99 3.25 9.15
N HIS A 374 20.09 2.93 8.45
CA HIS A 374 20.24 1.68 7.71
C HIS A 374 20.65 0.49 8.58
N TRP A 375 21.27 0.75 9.74
CA TRP A 375 21.88 -0.26 10.60
C TRP A 375 20.89 -1.33 11.09
N VAL A 376 21.35 -2.58 11.10
CA VAL A 376 20.68 -3.67 11.80
C VAL A 376 21.09 -3.63 13.26
N LEU A 377 20.12 -3.51 14.16
CA LEU A 377 20.37 -3.38 15.59
C LEU A 377 20.43 -4.75 16.28
N PRO A 378 21.19 -4.90 17.38
CA PRO A 378 21.27 -6.15 18.13
C PRO A 378 19.89 -6.64 18.58
N PRO A 379 19.56 -7.95 18.48
CA PRO A 379 18.30 -8.48 18.98
C PRO A 379 18.19 -8.32 20.50
N LEU A 380 16.96 -8.31 21.03
CA LEU A 380 16.68 -8.11 22.46
C LEU A 380 17.44 -9.07 23.38
N SER A 381 17.57 -10.35 22.99
CA SER A 381 18.30 -11.35 23.77
C SER A 381 19.76 -10.94 24.00
N LEU A 382 20.44 -10.49 22.94
CA LEU A 382 21.81 -10.01 23.03
C LEU A 382 21.89 -8.69 23.80
N ALA A 383 20.90 -7.80 23.65
CA ALA A 383 20.81 -6.57 24.41
C ALA A 383 20.73 -6.83 25.93
N TYR A 384 19.94 -7.81 26.35
CA TYR A 384 19.84 -8.22 27.74
C TYR A 384 21.14 -8.82 28.26
N GLU A 385 21.82 -9.66 27.46
CA GLU A 385 23.14 -10.17 27.86
C GLU A 385 24.16 -9.06 28.06
N MET A 386 24.22 -8.08 27.15
CA MET A 386 25.11 -6.92 27.31
C MET A 386 24.76 -6.11 28.57
N PHE A 387 23.47 -5.93 28.85
CA PHE A 387 23.00 -5.21 30.02
C PHE A 387 23.34 -5.93 31.33
N HIS A 388 23.07 -7.24 31.43
CA HIS A 388 23.38 -8.02 32.64
C HIS A 388 24.89 -8.17 32.89
N ARG A 389 25.71 -8.16 31.84
CA ARG A 389 27.17 -8.16 31.94
C ARG A 389 27.75 -6.79 32.27
N GLY A 390 26.93 -5.74 32.38
CA GLY A 390 27.37 -4.37 32.67
C GLY A 390 28.11 -3.70 31.51
N ILE A 391 27.98 -4.24 30.28
CA ILE A 391 28.60 -3.67 29.08
C ILE A 391 27.83 -2.44 28.59
N ILE A 392 26.51 -2.44 28.78
CA ILE A 392 25.64 -1.31 28.47
C ILE A 392 24.81 -0.92 29.71
N THR A 393 24.43 0.35 29.77
CA THR A 393 23.59 0.89 30.85
C THR A 393 22.09 0.71 30.57
N LYS A 394 21.24 0.99 31.57
CA LYS A 394 19.78 1.01 31.37
C LYS A 394 19.37 2.05 30.31
N ASP A 395 20.06 3.20 30.26
CA ASP A 395 19.78 4.26 29.29
C ASP A 395 20.15 3.83 27.85
N ASP A 396 21.23 3.06 27.72
CA ASP A 396 21.61 2.45 26.44
C ASP A 396 20.56 1.45 25.97
N LEU A 397 20.12 0.55 26.85
CA LEU A 397 19.06 -0.43 26.55
C LEU A 397 17.74 0.28 26.19
N THR A 398 17.38 1.33 26.92
CA THR A 398 16.17 2.14 26.64
C THR A 398 16.28 2.82 25.28
N THR A 399 17.46 3.35 24.93
CA THR A 399 17.71 3.95 23.61
C THR A 399 17.62 2.89 22.51
N LEU A 400 18.17 1.70 22.72
CA LEU A 400 18.10 0.58 21.77
C LEU A 400 16.65 0.13 21.52
N LEU A 401 15.83 0.02 22.57
CA LEU A 401 14.41 -0.31 22.43
C LEU A 401 13.67 0.76 21.64
N ARG A 402 13.94 2.05 21.91
CA ARG A 402 13.38 3.16 21.14
C ARG A 402 13.77 3.08 19.67
N THR A 403 15.04 2.83 19.34
CA THR A 403 15.50 2.76 17.95
C THR A 403 15.03 1.49 17.22
N GLN A 404 14.62 0.46 17.95
CA GLN A 404 13.87 -0.69 17.41
C GLN A 404 12.38 -0.45 17.26
N ASP A 405 11.91 0.78 17.47
CA ASP A 405 10.51 1.16 17.37
C ASP A 405 9.60 0.49 18.43
N VAL A 406 10.15 0.16 19.60
CA VAL A 406 9.36 -0.30 20.74
C VAL A 406 8.61 0.90 21.33
N MET A 407 7.28 0.78 21.41
CA MET A 407 6.43 1.87 21.93
C MET A 407 6.83 2.26 23.36
N PRO A 408 6.79 3.55 23.72
CA PRO A 408 7.22 4.04 25.05
C PRO A 408 6.62 3.26 26.23
N PHE A 409 5.33 2.93 26.17
CA PHE A 409 4.62 2.19 27.22
C PHE A 409 5.25 0.81 27.55
N TRP A 410 5.84 0.14 26.56
CA TRP A 410 6.38 -1.21 26.72
C TRP A 410 7.84 -1.22 27.19
N ARG A 411 8.58 -0.13 27.07
CA ARG A 411 10.04 -0.11 27.27
C ARG A 411 10.43 -0.55 28.68
N ASP A 412 9.87 0.11 29.70
CA ASP A 412 10.18 -0.24 31.10
C ASP A 412 9.74 -1.66 31.44
N LYS A 413 8.58 -2.11 30.93
CA LYS A 413 8.07 -3.47 31.17
C LYS A 413 8.96 -4.55 30.55
N ILE A 414 9.46 -4.29 29.35
CA ILE A 414 10.40 -5.15 28.64
C ILE A 414 11.73 -5.22 29.40
N ILE A 415 12.22 -4.08 29.91
CA ILE A 415 13.44 -4.02 30.73
C ILE A 415 13.26 -4.80 32.05
N GLU A 416 12.11 -4.69 32.72
CA GLU A 416 11.83 -5.45 33.95
C GLU A 416 11.90 -6.97 33.72
N VAL A 417 11.42 -7.44 32.57
CA VAL A 417 11.43 -8.88 32.19
C VAL A 417 12.83 -9.37 31.76
N ALA A 418 13.81 -8.47 31.61
CA ALA A 418 15.18 -8.91 31.33
C ALA A 418 15.75 -9.77 32.47
N TYR A 419 15.37 -9.49 33.73
CA TYR A 419 15.86 -10.22 34.89
C TYR A 419 15.20 -11.59 35.03
N THR A 420 16.02 -12.61 35.29
CA THR A 420 15.51 -13.98 35.51
C THR A 420 14.85 -14.10 36.88
N PRO A 421 13.62 -14.64 36.97
CA PRO A 421 12.98 -14.92 38.26
C PRO A 421 13.75 -16.02 39.00
N TYR A 422 13.56 -16.12 40.32
CA TYR A 422 14.16 -17.21 41.10
C TYR A 422 13.73 -18.57 40.55
N THR A 423 14.65 -19.54 40.52
CA THR A 423 14.31 -20.89 40.08
C THR A 423 13.42 -21.57 41.13
N ARG A 424 12.60 -22.53 40.70
CA ARG A 424 11.78 -23.34 41.63
C ARG A 424 12.60 -23.99 42.74
N VAL A 425 13.85 -24.37 42.44
CA VAL A 425 14.75 -25.01 43.41
C VAL A 425 15.24 -23.99 44.43
N ASP A 426 15.66 -22.81 43.96
CA ASP A 426 16.15 -21.75 44.85
C ASP A 426 15.04 -21.19 45.72
N VAL A 427 13.82 -21.03 45.20
CA VAL A 427 12.65 -20.63 45.99
C VAL A 427 12.44 -21.54 47.19
N ARG A 428 12.53 -22.87 47.02
CA ARG A 428 12.38 -23.83 48.14
C ARG A 428 13.54 -23.73 49.12
N ARG A 429 14.77 -23.67 48.62
CA ARG A 429 15.99 -23.52 49.46
C ARG A 429 15.94 -22.23 50.27
N MET A 430 15.53 -21.13 49.66
CA MET A 430 15.40 -19.83 50.30
C MET A 430 14.29 -19.81 51.36
N TYR A 431 13.16 -20.49 51.12
CA TYR A 431 12.14 -20.65 52.15
C TYR A 431 12.65 -21.44 53.35
N LYS A 432 13.29 -22.59 53.12
CA LYS A 432 13.90 -23.42 54.16
C LYS A 432 14.96 -22.65 54.97
N ALA A 433 15.72 -21.79 54.30
CA ALA A 433 16.72 -20.93 54.94
C ALA A 433 16.12 -19.68 55.64
N GLY A 434 14.81 -19.49 55.60
CA GLY A 434 14.13 -18.33 56.19
C GLY A 434 14.32 -17.01 55.43
N VAL A 435 14.87 -17.05 54.21
CA VAL A 435 15.10 -15.87 53.36
C VAL A 435 13.79 -15.38 52.74
N LEU A 436 12.91 -16.30 52.34
CA LEU A 436 11.59 -15.99 51.81
C LEU A 436 10.50 -16.42 52.80
N ASN A 437 9.46 -15.59 52.95
CA ASN A 437 8.23 -15.98 53.62
C ASN A 437 7.24 -16.63 52.63
N ARG A 438 6.14 -17.21 53.14
CA ARG A 438 5.10 -17.87 52.32
C ARG A 438 4.58 -16.98 51.17
N GLY A 439 4.30 -15.70 51.44
CA GLY A 439 3.79 -14.78 50.42
C GLY A 439 4.82 -14.51 49.32
N GLN A 440 6.09 -14.38 49.69
CA GLN A 440 7.19 -14.21 48.73
C GLN A 440 7.45 -15.48 47.92
N VAL A 441 7.27 -16.67 48.51
CA VAL A 441 7.33 -17.95 47.79
C VAL A 441 6.23 -18.02 46.73
N PHE A 442 4.99 -17.69 47.09
CA PHE A 442 3.87 -17.64 46.14
C PHE A 442 4.15 -16.67 44.99
N LYS A 443 4.58 -15.44 45.31
CA LYS A 443 4.96 -14.43 44.32
C LYS A 443 6.09 -14.91 43.40
N SER A 444 7.12 -15.57 43.95
CA SER A 444 8.24 -16.08 43.15
C SER A 444 7.78 -17.15 42.14
N TYR A 445 6.82 -18.02 42.50
CA TYR A 445 6.23 -18.95 41.54
C TYR A 445 5.38 -18.23 40.48
N LYS A 446 4.62 -17.19 40.85
CA LYS A 446 3.92 -16.33 39.89
C LYS A 446 4.88 -15.71 38.87
N ASP A 447 6.04 -15.23 39.33
CA ASP A 447 7.04 -14.58 38.48
C ASP A 447 7.70 -15.53 37.46
N ILE A 448 7.72 -16.84 37.75
CA ILE A 448 8.12 -17.89 36.77
C ILE A 448 7.04 -18.09 35.70
N GLY A 449 5.78 -17.71 35.96
CA GLY A 449 4.64 -17.87 35.05
C GLY A 449 3.59 -18.88 35.49
N TYR A 450 3.62 -19.35 36.74
CA TYR A 450 2.55 -20.20 37.27
C TYR A 450 1.24 -19.38 37.43
N ASP A 451 0.09 -20.01 37.17
CA ASP A 451 -1.21 -19.49 37.57
C ASP A 451 -1.39 -19.54 39.09
N ASP A 452 -2.46 -18.95 39.62
CA ASP A 452 -2.68 -18.83 41.07
C ASP A 452 -2.81 -20.19 41.76
N GLU A 453 -3.49 -21.15 41.13
CA GLU A 453 -3.67 -22.49 41.68
C GLU A 453 -2.32 -23.23 41.78
N LYS A 454 -1.55 -23.25 40.69
CA LYS A 454 -0.24 -23.92 40.66
C LYS A 454 0.76 -23.23 41.57
N ALA A 455 0.77 -21.90 41.63
CA ALA A 455 1.63 -21.16 42.54
C ALA A 455 1.30 -21.47 44.01
N GLU A 456 0.02 -21.59 44.36
CA GLU A 456 -0.43 -21.97 45.70
C GLU A 456 -0.02 -23.42 46.03
N ASN A 457 -0.22 -24.36 45.11
CA ASN A 457 0.17 -25.76 45.31
C ASN A 457 1.68 -25.92 45.47
N MET A 458 2.48 -25.22 44.65
CA MET A 458 3.94 -25.19 44.77
C MET A 458 4.40 -24.52 46.08
N THR A 459 3.66 -23.53 46.56
CA THR A 459 3.93 -22.88 47.86
C THR A 459 3.69 -23.86 49.00
N LYS A 460 2.56 -24.58 49.01
CA LYS A 460 2.29 -25.63 50.01
C LYS A 460 3.37 -26.71 50.00
N PHE A 461 3.80 -27.14 48.81
CA PHE A 461 4.87 -28.12 48.66
C PHE A 461 6.19 -27.61 49.26
N ALA A 462 6.62 -26.40 48.91
CA ALA A 462 7.83 -25.77 49.46
C ALA A 462 7.79 -25.66 50.99
N ILE A 463 6.63 -25.38 51.56
CA ILE A 463 6.43 -25.29 53.01
C ILE A 463 6.53 -26.67 53.66
N SER A 464 5.89 -27.68 53.07
CA SER A 464 5.94 -29.05 53.61
C SER A 464 7.37 -29.61 53.68
N GLU A 465 8.21 -29.36 52.66
CA GLU A 465 9.64 -29.73 52.69
C GLU A 465 10.46 -28.94 53.72
N GLY A 466 10.00 -27.73 54.08
CA GLY A 466 10.61 -26.92 55.13
C GLY A 466 10.30 -27.44 56.53
N ILE A 467 9.08 -27.94 56.74
CA ILE A 467 8.59 -28.46 58.04
C ILE A 467 9.14 -29.86 58.33
N SER A 468 9.34 -30.70 57.32
CA SER A 468 9.75 -32.10 57.50
C SER A 468 11.17 -32.32 58.03
N ALA A 469 11.98 -31.27 58.22
CA ALA A 469 13.36 -31.42 58.64
C ALA A 469 13.59 -31.38 60.17
N ASP A 470 12.66 -30.85 60.97
CA ASP A 470 12.97 -30.50 62.37
C ASP A 470 12.41 -31.44 63.44
N LYS A 471 11.48 -32.37 63.15
CA LYS A 471 10.91 -33.28 64.17
C LYS A 471 10.34 -34.58 63.62
N GLU A 472 11.18 -35.48 63.11
CA GLU A 472 10.77 -36.88 62.95
C GLU A 472 11.45 -37.72 64.03
N LEU A 473 10.64 -38.25 64.96
CA LEU A 473 11.09 -39.29 65.89
C LEU A 473 11.55 -40.47 65.02
N THR A 474 12.77 -40.95 65.19
CA THR A 474 13.22 -42.10 64.40
C THR A 474 12.70 -43.39 65.03
N LYS A 475 12.56 -44.45 64.23
CA LYS A 475 12.30 -45.80 64.75
C LYS A 475 13.30 -46.19 65.85
N ALA A 476 14.55 -45.76 65.74
CA ALA A 476 15.56 -46.06 66.75
C ALA A 476 15.24 -45.38 68.09
N ASP A 477 14.77 -44.13 68.05
CA ASP A 477 14.37 -43.38 69.26
C ASP A 477 13.14 -44.01 69.92
N VAL A 478 12.15 -44.45 69.14
CA VAL A 478 10.96 -45.16 69.63
C VAL A 478 11.35 -46.48 70.31
N LEU A 479 12.14 -47.31 69.65
CA LEU A 479 12.55 -48.62 70.19
C LEU A 479 13.50 -48.49 71.39
N ASP A 480 14.37 -47.48 71.44
CA ASP A 480 15.21 -47.19 72.61
C ASP A 480 14.35 -46.74 73.81
N GLY A 481 13.32 -45.93 73.57
CA GLY A 481 12.32 -45.56 74.57
C GLY A 481 11.59 -46.77 75.16
N TYR A 482 11.14 -47.69 74.30
CA TYR A 482 10.54 -48.96 74.73
C TYR A 482 11.52 -49.83 75.52
N LYS A 483 12.76 -49.99 75.03
CA LYS A 483 13.81 -50.79 75.69
C LYS A 483 14.06 -50.31 77.13
N LYS A 484 14.04 -48.99 77.34
CA LYS A 484 14.25 -48.32 78.63
C LYS A 484 13.00 -48.25 79.51
N ALA A 485 11.90 -48.88 79.10
CA ALA A 485 10.60 -48.84 79.77
C ALA A 485 10.04 -47.41 79.93
N LEU A 486 10.40 -46.50 79.02
CA LEU A 486 9.81 -45.15 78.93
C LEU A 486 8.49 -45.16 78.17
N LEU A 487 8.29 -46.15 77.29
CA LEU A 487 7.08 -46.36 76.50
C LEU A 487 6.49 -47.73 76.82
N SER A 488 5.16 -47.81 76.90
CA SER A 488 4.44 -49.08 76.92
C SER A 488 4.42 -49.72 75.53
N GLU A 489 4.07 -51.01 75.47
CA GLU A 489 3.91 -51.74 74.21
C GLU A 489 2.88 -51.08 73.29
N ALA A 490 1.73 -50.67 73.85
CA ALA A 490 0.67 -50.01 73.09
C ALA A 490 1.10 -48.64 72.54
N GLU A 491 1.84 -47.85 73.33
CA GLU A 491 2.39 -46.56 72.87
C GLU A 491 3.46 -46.74 71.79
N THR A 492 4.30 -47.77 71.94
CA THR A 492 5.35 -48.10 70.97
C THR A 492 4.74 -48.54 69.64
N LEU A 493 3.69 -49.35 69.67
CA LEU A 493 2.95 -49.77 68.49
C LEU A 493 2.30 -48.57 67.80
N GLY A 494 1.66 -47.67 68.55
CA GLY A 494 1.12 -46.41 68.03
C GLY A 494 2.18 -45.56 67.32
N PHE A 495 3.35 -45.35 67.93
CA PHE A 495 4.43 -44.57 67.32
C PHE A 495 5.05 -45.25 66.10
N LEU A 496 5.17 -46.58 66.08
CA LEU A 496 5.68 -47.29 64.90
C LEU A 496 4.67 -47.25 63.73
N ASN A 497 3.38 -47.32 64.01
CA ASN A 497 2.34 -47.17 62.99
C ASN A 497 2.33 -45.76 62.40
N ASP A 498 2.50 -44.72 63.22
CA ASP A 498 2.65 -43.33 62.76
C ASP A 498 3.90 -43.13 61.88
N LEU A 499 4.93 -43.96 62.07
CA LEU A 499 6.13 -44.01 61.22
C LEU A 499 5.97 -44.90 59.98
N GLY A 500 4.80 -45.49 59.78
CA GLY A 500 4.44 -46.26 58.58
C GLY A 500 4.79 -47.74 58.62
N TYR A 501 5.10 -48.32 59.78
CA TYR A 501 5.18 -49.77 59.96
C TYR A 501 3.77 -50.34 60.13
N ASP A 502 3.50 -51.51 59.57
CA ASP A 502 2.25 -52.21 59.84
C ASP A 502 2.27 -52.94 61.19
N ASP A 503 1.11 -53.40 61.65
CA ASP A 503 0.95 -54.03 62.97
C ASP A 503 1.85 -55.26 63.15
N ASP A 504 2.06 -56.05 62.10
CA ASP A 504 2.89 -57.26 62.15
C ASP A 504 4.38 -56.91 62.24
N GLU A 505 4.82 -55.93 61.46
CA GLU A 505 6.18 -55.40 61.52
C GLU A 505 6.49 -54.72 62.85
N ALA A 506 5.56 -53.92 63.37
CA ALA A 506 5.69 -53.25 64.67
C ALA A 506 5.79 -54.28 65.81
N ALA A 507 4.91 -55.29 65.82
CA ALA A 507 4.94 -56.38 66.81
C ALA A 507 6.25 -57.18 66.76
N PHE A 508 6.80 -57.41 65.56
CA PHE A 508 8.10 -58.06 65.41
C PHE A 508 9.24 -57.26 66.05
N TYR A 509 9.29 -55.93 65.84
CA TYR A 509 10.34 -55.09 66.43
C TYR A 509 10.24 -54.99 67.95
N ILE A 510 9.03 -54.92 68.50
CA ILE A 510 8.76 -54.95 69.94
C ILE A 510 9.26 -56.28 70.52
N SER A 511 8.84 -57.42 69.94
CA SER A 511 9.25 -58.76 70.37
C SER A 511 10.77 -58.95 70.34
N LYS A 512 11.44 -58.40 69.33
CA LYS A 512 12.89 -58.42 69.21
C LYS A 512 13.56 -57.65 70.36
N GLU A 513 13.00 -56.53 70.78
CA GLU A 513 13.58 -55.71 71.85
C GLU A 513 13.32 -56.30 73.23
N ASP A 514 12.17 -56.96 73.43
CA ASP A 514 11.91 -57.77 74.63
C ASP A 514 12.89 -58.94 74.76
N TYR A 515 13.16 -59.64 73.66
CA TYR A 515 14.18 -60.69 73.65
C TYR A 515 15.56 -60.14 74.04
N LYS A 516 15.95 -58.97 73.51
CA LYS A 516 17.21 -58.32 73.92
C LYS A 516 17.22 -57.97 75.40
N ARG A 517 16.16 -57.35 75.93
CA ARG A 517 16.04 -57.02 77.36
C ARG A 517 16.17 -58.27 78.23
N TYR A 518 15.49 -59.35 77.87
CA TYR A 518 15.58 -60.64 78.57
C TYR A 518 17.00 -61.19 78.58
N THR A 519 17.69 -61.20 77.43
CA THR A 519 19.08 -61.69 77.34
C THR A 519 20.06 -60.81 78.12
N GLU A 520 19.90 -59.48 78.10
CA GLU A 520 20.72 -58.55 78.87
C GLU A 520 20.54 -58.76 80.39
N GLN A 521 19.30 -58.95 80.85
CA GLN A 521 19.00 -59.24 82.26
C GLN A 521 19.62 -60.57 82.71
N LYS A 522 19.47 -61.65 81.92
CA LYS A 522 20.12 -62.93 82.21
C LYS A 522 21.64 -62.77 82.31
N LYS A 523 22.27 -62.09 81.36
CA LYS A 523 23.72 -61.83 81.42
C LYS A 523 24.12 -61.08 82.70
N MET A 524 23.36 -60.05 83.10
CA MET A 524 23.65 -59.31 84.34
C MET A 524 23.55 -60.19 85.58
N LEU A 525 22.54 -61.07 85.66
CA LEU A 525 22.41 -62.04 86.74
C LEU A 525 23.57 -63.03 86.75
N LEU A 526 23.95 -63.54 85.58
CA LEU A 526 25.06 -64.46 85.42
C LEU A 526 26.38 -63.83 85.90
N ASP A 527 26.69 -62.60 85.46
CA ASP A 527 27.89 -61.84 85.88
C ASP A 527 27.89 -61.55 87.39
N MET A 528 26.71 -61.35 87.99
CA MET A 528 26.57 -61.13 89.43
C MET A 528 26.84 -62.43 90.20
N TYR A 529 26.22 -63.54 89.82
CA TYR A 529 26.37 -64.83 90.49
C TYR A 529 27.77 -65.41 90.30
N GLU A 530 28.41 -65.20 89.15
CA GLU A 530 29.82 -65.51 88.93
C GLU A 530 30.70 -64.88 90.02
N LYS A 531 30.52 -63.57 90.26
CA LYS A 531 31.30 -62.83 91.26
C LYS A 531 31.02 -63.32 92.67
N MET A 532 29.78 -63.70 92.97
CA MET A 532 29.41 -64.23 94.28
C MET A 532 30.05 -65.61 94.53
N TYR A 533 30.05 -66.48 93.51
CA TYR A 533 30.66 -67.80 93.58
C TYR A 533 32.18 -67.76 93.73
N LYS A 534 32.85 -66.92 92.91
CA LYS A 534 34.31 -66.74 92.94
C LYS A 534 34.82 -66.10 94.24
N LYS A 535 33.96 -65.37 94.98
CA LYS A 535 34.28 -64.72 96.26
C LYS A 535 33.85 -65.52 97.49
N ASP A 536 33.43 -66.77 97.31
CA ASP A 536 32.92 -67.64 98.39
C ASP A 536 31.71 -67.04 99.14
N ILE A 537 30.94 -66.14 98.50
CA ILE A 537 29.70 -65.59 99.06
C ILE A 537 28.56 -66.61 98.92
N LEU A 538 28.56 -67.36 97.82
CA LEU A 538 27.67 -68.49 97.58
C LEU A 538 28.51 -69.73 97.25
N ASP A 539 28.09 -70.87 97.79
CA ASP A 539 28.63 -72.18 97.43
C ASP A 539 27.94 -72.71 96.16
N GLU A 540 28.36 -73.90 95.72
CA GLU A 540 27.85 -74.53 94.50
C GLU A 540 26.32 -74.72 94.55
N ASN A 541 25.81 -75.21 95.68
CA ASN A 541 24.36 -75.39 95.88
C ASN A 541 23.61 -74.04 95.84
N GLY A 542 24.15 -73.00 96.49
CA GLY A 542 23.57 -71.66 96.47
C GLY A 542 23.52 -71.02 95.09
N ILE A 543 24.49 -71.31 94.22
CA ILE A 543 24.49 -70.86 92.82
C ILE A 543 23.49 -71.65 91.97
N ILE A 544 23.41 -72.97 92.17
CA ILE A 544 22.43 -73.81 91.48
C ILE A 544 21.01 -73.35 91.80
N GLU A 545 20.69 -73.12 93.08
CA GLU A 545 19.39 -72.61 93.49
C GLU A 545 19.10 -71.22 92.89
N ALA A 546 20.05 -70.30 92.96
CA ALA A 546 19.86 -68.93 92.50
C ALA A 546 19.71 -68.81 90.97
N LEU A 547 20.52 -69.53 90.19
CA LEU A 547 20.41 -69.55 88.73
C LEU A 547 19.18 -70.35 88.28
N SER A 548 18.79 -71.42 88.98
CA SER A 548 17.54 -72.13 88.69
C SER A 548 16.31 -71.25 88.94
N ALA A 549 16.31 -70.47 90.02
CA ALA A 549 15.27 -69.49 90.31
C ALA A 549 15.23 -68.35 89.27
N ALA A 550 16.35 -68.06 88.61
CA ALA A 550 16.47 -67.10 87.50
C ALA A 550 16.22 -67.73 86.10
N ASP A 551 15.62 -68.92 86.05
CA ASP A 551 15.22 -69.61 84.81
C ASP A 551 16.38 -69.99 83.88
N PHE A 552 17.57 -70.25 84.44
CA PHE A 552 18.68 -70.86 83.69
C PHE A 552 18.47 -72.37 83.57
N LYS A 553 18.83 -72.94 82.42
CA LYS A 553 18.73 -74.40 82.21
C LYS A 553 19.80 -75.13 83.03
N ALA A 554 19.49 -76.30 83.56
CA ALA A 554 20.45 -77.11 84.34
C ALA A 554 21.80 -77.31 83.62
N SER A 555 21.77 -77.61 82.31
CA SER A 555 22.98 -77.76 81.49
C SER A 555 23.80 -76.46 81.35
N GLU A 556 23.15 -75.30 81.40
CA GLU A 556 23.80 -73.98 81.32
C GLU A 556 24.45 -73.62 82.67
N ILE A 557 23.76 -73.93 83.77
CA ILE A 557 24.28 -73.79 85.13
C ILE A 557 25.54 -74.64 85.31
N ASP A 558 25.50 -75.92 84.91
CA ASP A 558 26.65 -76.83 84.98
C ASP A 558 27.85 -76.29 84.19
N TYR A 559 27.61 -75.79 82.97
CA TYR A 559 28.66 -75.19 82.14
C TYR A 559 29.34 -74.00 82.83
N HIS A 560 28.55 -73.11 83.41
CA HIS A 560 29.07 -71.92 84.10
C HIS A 560 29.80 -72.27 85.39
N LEU A 561 29.28 -73.20 86.20
CA LEU A 561 29.93 -73.67 87.42
C LEU A 561 31.29 -74.31 87.12
N ILE A 562 31.38 -75.21 86.14
CA ILE A 562 32.66 -75.80 85.71
C ILE A 562 33.65 -74.71 85.31
N THR A 563 33.20 -73.74 84.52
CA THR A 563 34.04 -72.63 84.05
C THR A 563 34.53 -71.77 85.22
N TRP A 564 33.62 -71.36 86.10
CA TRP A 564 33.96 -70.51 87.23
C TRP A 564 34.82 -71.22 88.28
N ASP A 565 34.67 -72.54 88.44
CA ASP A 565 35.46 -73.34 89.38
C ASP A 565 36.92 -73.51 88.89
N ILE A 566 37.12 -73.59 87.57
CA ILE A 566 38.45 -73.50 86.94
C ILE A 566 39.06 -72.11 87.22
N GLU A 567 38.30 -71.04 87.00
CA GLU A 567 38.77 -69.67 87.20
C GLU A 567 39.05 -69.34 88.68
N LYS A 568 38.28 -69.92 89.61
CA LYS A 568 38.44 -69.78 91.06
C LYS A 568 39.72 -70.46 91.58
N LYS A 569 40.14 -71.58 90.99
CA LYS A 569 41.38 -72.30 91.35
C LYS A 569 42.66 -71.63 90.85
N VAL A 570 42.57 -70.71 89.90
CA VAL A 570 43.71 -69.97 89.35
C VAL A 570 43.85 -68.61 90.05
N ALA A 571 44.56 -68.57 91.18
CA ALA A 571 44.89 -67.32 91.87
C ALA A 571 46.04 -66.58 91.17
N THR A 572 45.75 -65.61 90.30
CA THR A 572 46.75 -64.78 89.59
C THR A 572 46.83 -63.34 90.10
N SER A 573 46.63 -63.10 91.40
CA SER A 573 46.84 -61.76 91.94
C SER A 573 48.33 -61.53 92.23
N THR A 574 49.00 -60.78 91.35
CA THR A 574 50.34 -60.23 91.62
C THR A 574 50.20 -58.82 92.19
N PRO A 575 50.98 -58.40 93.19
CA PRO A 575 50.86 -57.08 93.83
C PRO A 575 50.79 -55.94 92.81
N ALA A 576 49.97 -54.91 93.03
CA ALA A 576 49.88 -53.81 92.06
C ALA A 576 51.23 -53.07 91.96
N LEU A 577 51.45 -52.34 90.86
CA LEU A 577 52.69 -51.57 90.70
C LEU A 577 52.89 -50.57 91.85
N GLY A 578 51.81 -50.01 92.41
CA GLY A 578 51.88 -49.15 93.59
C GLY A 578 52.44 -49.86 94.82
N ASP A 579 51.99 -51.08 95.08
CA ASP A 579 52.42 -51.88 96.23
C ASP A 579 53.89 -52.29 96.09
N LEU A 580 54.31 -52.73 94.90
CA LEU A 580 55.70 -53.07 94.63
C LEU A 580 56.62 -51.86 94.87
N LYS A 581 56.19 -50.64 94.49
CA LYS A 581 56.98 -49.41 94.71
C LYS A 581 57.15 -49.13 96.20
N THR A 582 56.09 -49.31 96.97
CA THR A 582 56.11 -49.17 98.44
C THR A 582 57.02 -50.23 99.07
N MET A 583 56.88 -51.49 98.66
CA MET A 583 57.71 -52.60 99.13
C MET A 583 59.20 -52.36 98.85
N LEU A 584 59.55 -51.86 97.67
CA LEU A 584 60.95 -51.50 97.36
C LEU A 584 61.45 -50.32 98.20
N LYS A 585 60.61 -49.30 98.40
CA LYS A 585 60.94 -48.10 99.20
C LYS A 585 61.19 -48.46 100.66
N GLU A 586 60.33 -49.28 101.24
CA GLU A 586 60.39 -49.75 102.62
C GLU A 586 61.38 -50.92 102.79
N LYS A 587 62.12 -51.29 101.73
CA LYS A 587 63.10 -52.39 101.68
C LYS A 587 62.54 -53.77 102.06
N VAL A 588 61.25 -53.97 101.83
CA VAL A 588 60.54 -55.25 102.02
C VAL A 588 60.95 -56.27 100.97
N ILE A 589 61.29 -55.81 99.76
CA ILE A 589 61.78 -56.65 98.66
C ILE A 589 63.17 -56.20 98.21
N SER A 590 63.98 -57.16 97.74
CA SER A 590 65.31 -56.91 97.19
C SER A 590 65.26 -56.25 95.80
N LYS A 591 66.42 -55.76 95.32
CA LYS A 591 66.58 -55.24 93.96
C LYS A 591 66.23 -56.33 92.93
N GLU A 592 66.67 -57.56 93.19
CA GLU A 592 66.50 -58.72 92.31
C GLU A 592 65.02 -59.13 92.22
N GLU A 593 64.32 -59.14 93.36
CA GLU A 593 62.87 -59.40 93.41
C GLU A 593 62.06 -58.29 92.74
N TRP A 594 62.44 -57.01 92.92
CA TRP A 594 61.84 -55.90 92.21
C TRP A 594 61.97 -56.05 90.69
N ILE A 595 63.15 -56.41 90.18
CA ILE A 595 63.35 -56.62 88.74
C ILE A 595 62.49 -57.79 88.25
N LYS A 596 62.43 -58.90 88.99
CA LYS A 596 61.64 -60.09 88.64
C LYS A 596 60.15 -59.79 88.57
N GLU A 597 59.58 -59.14 89.59
CA GLU A 597 58.17 -58.78 89.64
C GLU A 597 57.80 -57.76 88.55
N MET A 598 58.66 -56.76 88.31
CA MET A 598 58.43 -55.77 87.25
C MET A 598 58.51 -56.36 85.84
N ARG A 599 59.41 -57.33 85.59
CA ARG A 599 59.46 -58.10 84.34
C ARG A 599 58.25 -59.01 84.18
N GLY A 600 57.78 -59.63 85.27
CA GLY A 600 56.53 -60.40 85.30
C GLY A 600 55.32 -59.56 84.87
N LYS A 601 55.35 -58.25 85.13
CA LYS A 601 54.37 -57.27 84.64
C LYS A 601 54.70 -56.64 83.28
N LYS A 602 55.67 -57.20 82.55
CA LYS A 602 56.09 -56.81 81.19
C LYS A 602 56.65 -55.38 81.06
N PHE A 603 57.20 -54.80 82.12
CA PHE A 603 57.96 -53.54 82.02
C PHE A 603 59.33 -53.78 81.38
N SER A 604 59.78 -52.88 80.50
CA SER A 604 61.13 -52.94 79.92
C SER A 604 62.19 -52.58 80.95
N ASP A 605 63.40 -53.12 80.79
CA ASP A 605 64.53 -52.87 81.71
C ASP A 605 64.83 -51.37 81.88
N MET A 606 64.60 -50.57 80.83
CA MET A 606 64.69 -49.11 80.89
C MET A 606 63.73 -48.53 81.93
N TYR A 607 62.44 -48.88 81.89
CA TYR A 607 61.45 -48.38 82.86
C TYR A 607 61.68 -48.92 84.27
N ILE A 608 62.14 -50.18 84.39
CA ILE A 608 62.51 -50.78 85.69
C ILE A 608 63.64 -49.97 86.33
N SER A 609 64.66 -49.60 85.56
CA SER A 609 65.78 -48.77 86.02
C SER A 609 65.33 -47.37 86.45
N TRP A 610 64.41 -46.75 85.71
CA TRP A 610 63.88 -45.43 86.03
C TRP A 610 63.06 -45.44 87.32
N TYR A 611 62.16 -46.41 87.48
CA TYR A 611 61.40 -46.53 88.72
C TYR A 611 62.31 -46.84 89.91
N TYR A 612 63.30 -47.73 89.75
CA TYR A 612 64.25 -48.01 90.82
C TYR A 612 65.05 -46.78 91.22
N LYS A 613 65.54 -46.00 90.25
CA LYS A 613 66.24 -44.73 90.48
C LYS A 613 65.33 -43.68 91.13
N LEU A 614 64.08 -43.61 90.71
CA LEU A 614 63.10 -42.69 91.28
C LEU A 614 62.86 -42.96 92.77
N ILE A 615 62.75 -44.25 93.13
CA ILE A 615 62.37 -44.71 94.47
C ILE A 615 63.56 -44.75 95.42
N THR A 616 64.69 -45.31 95.00
CA THR A 616 65.86 -45.51 95.87
C THR A 616 66.88 -44.38 95.79
N LYS A 617 66.71 -43.46 94.83
CA LYS A 617 67.67 -42.39 94.48
C LYS A 617 69.06 -42.91 94.09
N LYS A 618 69.19 -44.21 93.79
CA LYS A 618 70.42 -44.87 93.33
C LYS A 618 70.25 -45.33 91.89
N GLU A 619 71.32 -45.26 91.10
CA GLU A 619 71.28 -45.86 89.75
C GLU A 619 71.25 -47.39 89.84
N LEU A 620 70.35 -47.99 89.06
CA LEU A 620 70.31 -49.43 88.86
C LEU A 620 71.48 -49.81 87.93
N LYS A 621 72.70 -49.92 88.47
CA LYS A 621 73.83 -50.50 87.71
C LYS A 621 73.51 -51.97 87.40
N ALA A 622 73.79 -52.36 86.16
CA ALA A 622 73.53 -53.71 85.62
C ALA A 622 73.94 -54.79 86.62
#